data_AF-A0A5C5SAH7-F1
#
_entry.id   AF-A0A5C5SAH7-F1
#
_cell.length_a   1.000
_cell.length_b   1.000
_cell.length_c   1.000
_cell.angle_alpha   90.00
_cell.angle_beta   90.00
_cell.angle_gamma   90.00
#
_symmetry.space_group_name_H-M   'P 1'
#
loop_
_entity.id
_entity.type
_entity.pdbx_description
1 polymer ?
#
loop_
_entity_poly.entity_id
_entity_poly.type
_entity_poly.pdbx_seq_one_letter_code
_entity_poly.pdbx_strand_id
1 'polypeptide(L)'
;MNHSIRSRRKVMTIKELAIKSGLAVSTIRYYERQGMIPQPERLSNNYRDYAPQMVNRLYLIQYLSGLGLSLAAIRDFLGKMAEQQLSKQELLMLIQAHQAKIKEQLASLLTIQERLNQLGEHDRLLDDFLAFDWASLSQEQGQRPVDDWIRTVLAGSLHQDIVELVCEQV
;
A
#
# COMPACT_ATOMS: atom_id res chain seq x y z
N MET A 1 14.31 -56.50 11.34
CA MET A 1 14.88 -55.39 12.13
C MET A 1 15.53 -54.39 11.18
N ASN A 2 14.98 -53.18 11.08
CA ASN A 2 15.74 -51.92 11.01
C ASN A 2 14.75 -50.75 11.02
N HIS A 3 14.63 -50.15 12.20
CA HIS A 3 13.88 -48.92 12.44
C HIS A 3 14.75 -47.71 12.07
N SER A 4 14.08 -46.70 11.50
CA SER A 4 14.31 -45.28 11.80
C SER A 4 15.57 -44.58 11.28
N ILE A 5 15.46 -43.98 10.08
CA ILE A 5 15.88 -42.58 9.84
C ILE A 5 14.87 -41.91 8.88
N ARG A 6 13.63 -41.70 9.32
CA ARG A 6 12.80 -40.61 8.77
C ARG A 6 13.00 -39.43 9.72
N SER A 7 13.91 -38.52 9.36
CA SER A 7 14.03 -37.21 9.99
C SER A 7 12.62 -36.60 10.11
N ARG A 8 12.10 -36.48 11.34
CA ARG A 8 10.82 -35.80 11.59
C ARG A 8 11.00 -34.36 11.11
N ARG A 9 10.49 -34.00 9.93
CA ARG A 9 10.40 -32.59 9.53
C ARG A 9 9.65 -31.88 10.65
N LYS A 10 10.32 -30.96 11.34
CA LYS A 10 9.72 -30.18 12.44
C LYS A 10 8.67 -29.26 11.84
N VAL A 11 7.43 -29.72 11.85
CA VAL A 11 6.24 -28.97 11.46
C VAL A 11 5.83 -28.01 12.57
N MET A 12 5.19 -26.91 12.21
CA MET A 12 4.75 -25.87 13.15
C MET A 12 3.28 -25.55 12.93
N THR A 13 2.57 -25.26 14.01
CA THR A 13 1.19 -24.74 13.93
C THR A 13 1.18 -23.30 13.44
N ILE A 14 0.02 -22.81 12.99
CA ILE A 14 -0.14 -21.39 12.61
C ILE A 14 0.16 -20.43 13.77
N LYS A 15 -0.06 -20.85 15.02
CA LYS A 15 0.24 -20.03 16.21
C LYS A 15 1.75 -19.93 16.43
N GLU A 16 2.47 -21.04 16.30
CA GLU A 16 3.94 -21.05 16.37
C GLU A 16 4.56 -20.28 15.21
N LEU A 17 3.99 -20.39 14.01
CA LEU A 17 4.41 -19.61 12.85
C LEU A 17 4.20 -18.11 13.07
N ALA A 18 3.06 -17.71 13.64
CA ALA A 18 2.77 -16.32 14.01
C ALA A 18 3.81 -15.78 15.00
N ILE A 19 4.07 -16.52 16.09
CA ILE A 19 5.06 -16.13 17.09
C ILE A 19 6.45 -15.96 16.47
N LYS A 20 6.89 -16.93 15.64
CA LYS A 20 8.21 -16.88 15.02
C LYS A 20 8.35 -15.78 13.96
N SER A 21 7.32 -15.58 13.14
CA SER A 21 7.35 -14.58 12.07
C SER A 21 7.08 -13.15 12.57
N GLY A 22 6.59 -12.98 13.80
CA GLY A 22 6.15 -11.69 14.33
C GLY A 22 4.82 -11.20 13.72
N LEU A 23 4.15 -12.03 12.91
CA LEU A 23 2.92 -11.66 12.22
C LEU A 23 1.68 -12.14 12.97
N ALA A 24 0.61 -11.37 12.90
CA ALA A 24 -0.70 -11.84 13.34
C ALA A 24 -1.15 -13.05 12.51
N VAL A 25 -1.87 -13.98 13.15
CA VAL A 25 -2.46 -15.15 12.48
C VAL A 25 -3.37 -14.72 11.31
N SER A 26 -4.10 -13.61 11.46
CA SER A 26 -4.93 -13.02 10.40
C SER A 26 -4.11 -12.63 9.17
N THR A 27 -2.93 -12.04 9.36
CA THR A 27 -2.00 -11.66 8.28
C THR A 27 -1.46 -12.88 7.56
N ILE A 28 -1.06 -13.92 8.30
CA ILE A 28 -0.62 -15.18 7.70
C ILE A 28 -1.75 -15.79 6.86
N ARG A 29 -2.97 -15.87 7.41
CA ARG A 29 -4.15 -16.36 6.67
C ARG A 29 -4.46 -15.52 5.45
N TYR A 30 -4.22 -14.22 5.51
CA TYR A 30 -4.39 -13.32 4.38
C TYR A 30 -3.38 -13.66 3.27
N TYR A 31 -2.10 -13.84 3.60
CA TYR A 31 -1.09 -14.28 2.62
C TYR A 31 -1.36 -15.67 2.04
N GLU A 32 -1.94 -16.60 2.81
CA GLU A 32 -2.42 -17.88 2.26
C GLU A 32 -3.52 -17.68 1.21
N ARG A 33 -4.51 -16.82 1.50
CA ARG A 33 -5.61 -16.55 0.56
C ARG A 33 -5.13 -15.86 -0.72
N GLN A 34 -4.11 -15.03 -0.61
CA GLN A 34 -3.48 -14.35 -1.76
C GLN A 34 -2.50 -15.26 -2.53
N GLY A 35 -2.34 -16.53 -2.14
CA GLY A 35 -1.43 -17.48 -2.79
C GLY A 35 0.05 -17.17 -2.57
N MET A 36 0.39 -16.26 -1.66
CA MET A 36 1.76 -15.84 -1.40
C MET A 36 2.53 -16.86 -0.56
N ILE A 37 1.84 -17.68 0.21
CA ILE A 37 2.42 -18.83 0.91
C ILE A 37 1.65 -20.10 0.53
N PRO A 38 2.35 -21.24 0.32
CA PRO A 38 1.69 -22.48 -0.04
C PRO A 38 0.73 -22.89 1.06
N GLN A 39 -0.50 -23.27 0.67
CA GLN A 39 -1.46 -23.81 1.61
C GLN A 39 -0.93 -25.17 2.10
N PRO A 40 -0.73 -25.36 3.41
CA PRO A 40 -0.27 -26.64 3.92
C PRO A 40 -1.36 -27.70 3.71
N GLU A 41 -0.94 -28.95 3.44
CA GLU A 41 -1.86 -30.08 3.31
C GLU A 41 -2.73 -30.19 4.57
N ARG A 42 -4.03 -30.42 4.36
CA ARG A 42 -4.94 -30.76 5.46
C ARG A 42 -4.53 -32.12 6.01
N LEU A 43 -3.88 -32.12 7.17
CA LEU A 43 -3.58 -33.37 7.86
C LEU A 43 -4.85 -33.94 8.51
N SER A 44 -4.84 -35.25 8.73
CA SER A 44 -5.94 -36.02 9.35
C SER A 44 -6.35 -35.53 10.75
N ASN A 45 -5.53 -34.68 11.39
CA ASN A 45 -5.81 -34.04 12.68
C ASN A 45 -6.52 -32.67 12.55
N ASN A 46 -6.92 -32.26 11.35
CA ASN A 46 -7.55 -30.97 11.04
C ASN A 46 -6.64 -29.74 11.30
N TYR A 47 -5.35 -29.94 11.62
CA TYR A 47 -4.37 -28.87 11.79
C TYR A 47 -3.53 -28.67 10.52
N ARG A 48 -3.13 -27.42 10.31
CA ARG A 48 -2.25 -26.99 9.22
C ARG A 48 -0.81 -26.97 9.73
N ASP A 49 0.03 -27.80 9.15
CA ASP A 49 1.44 -27.94 9.51
C ASP A 49 2.33 -27.16 8.54
N TYR A 50 3.04 -26.17 9.06
CA TYR A 50 3.96 -25.35 8.29
C TYR A 50 5.39 -25.84 8.44
N ALA A 51 6.10 -25.93 7.32
CA ALA A 51 7.52 -26.25 7.33
C ALA A 51 8.35 -25.07 7.89
N PRO A 52 9.53 -25.31 8.48
CA PRO A 52 10.40 -24.26 9.03
C PRO A 52 10.75 -23.15 8.02
N GLN A 53 10.85 -23.50 6.74
CA GLN A 53 11.13 -22.59 5.64
C GLN A 53 10.07 -21.49 5.48
N MET A 54 8.85 -21.73 6.00
CA MET A 54 7.78 -20.75 5.93
C MET A 54 8.11 -19.45 6.68
N VAL A 55 8.87 -19.53 7.77
CA VAL A 55 9.31 -18.35 8.53
C VAL A 55 10.15 -17.43 7.64
N ASN A 56 11.13 -17.99 6.91
CA ASN A 56 11.98 -17.23 5.99
C ASN A 56 11.17 -16.61 4.86
N ARG A 57 10.17 -17.33 4.33
CA ARG A 57 9.27 -16.80 3.31
C ARG A 57 8.44 -15.62 3.83
N LEU A 58 7.94 -15.69 5.07
CA LEU A 58 7.20 -14.60 5.69
C LEU A 58 8.10 -13.38 5.98
N TYR A 59 9.35 -13.58 6.39
CA TYR A 59 10.31 -12.47 6.51
C TYR A 59 10.61 -11.81 5.17
N LEU A 60 10.74 -12.59 4.11
CA LEU A 60 10.94 -12.06 2.76
C LEU A 60 9.73 -11.22 2.31
N ILE A 61 8.50 -11.70 2.55
CA ILE A 61 7.28 -10.91 2.29
C ILE A 61 7.31 -9.60 3.07
N GLN A 62 7.64 -9.63 4.37
CA GLN A 62 7.73 -8.43 5.20
C GLN A 62 8.78 -7.44 4.69
N TYR A 63 9.97 -7.94 4.34
CA TYR A 63 11.04 -7.12 3.80
C TYR A 63 10.63 -6.43 2.49
N LEU A 64 10.06 -7.18 1.54
CA LEU A 64 9.63 -6.63 0.26
C LEU A 64 8.45 -5.66 0.40
N SER A 65 7.50 -5.96 1.30
CA SER A 65 6.41 -5.02 1.63
C SER A 65 6.96 -3.74 2.26
N GLY A 66 7.98 -3.84 3.12
CA GLY A 66 8.67 -2.69 3.71
C GLY A 66 9.42 -1.82 2.70
N LEU A 67 9.75 -2.38 1.53
CA LEU A 67 10.31 -1.64 0.39
C LEU A 67 9.25 -0.99 -0.50
N GLY A 68 7.96 -1.10 -0.15
CA GLY A 68 6.85 -0.49 -0.88
C GLY A 68 6.27 -1.34 -2.01
N LEU A 69 6.76 -2.57 -2.23
CA LEU A 69 6.24 -3.42 -3.30
C LEU A 69 4.79 -3.81 -3.02
N SER A 70 3.97 -3.80 -4.07
CA SER A 70 2.60 -4.29 -3.98
C SER A 70 2.58 -5.80 -3.72
N LEU A 71 1.55 -6.28 -3.02
CA LEU A 71 1.39 -7.71 -2.76
C LEU A 71 1.32 -8.55 -4.05
N ALA A 72 0.79 -7.97 -5.14
CA ALA A 72 0.79 -8.61 -6.46
C ALA A 72 2.22 -8.81 -6.98
N ALA A 73 3.06 -7.76 -6.95
CA ALA A 73 4.46 -7.86 -7.36
C ALA A 73 5.24 -8.84 -6.49
N ILE A 74 5.00 -8.85 -5.18
CA ILE A 74 5.63 -9.81 -4.25
C ILE A 74 5.20 -11.25 -4.57
N ARG A 75 3.91 -11.48 -4.84
CA ARG A 75 3.40 -12.81 -5.21
C ARG A 75 4.08 -13.32 -6.49
N ASP A 76 4.13 -12.48 -7.52
CA ASP A 76 4.72 -12.85 -8.81
C ASP A 76 6.23 -13.12 -8.67
N PHE A 77 6.93 -12.29 -7.89
CA PHE A 77 8.33 -12.51 -7.51
C PHE A 77 8.53 -13.85 -6.79
N LEU A 78 7.71 -14.15 -5.79
CA LEU A 78 7.80 -15.41 -5.04
C LEU A 78 7.48 -16.65 -5.89
N GLY A 79 6.63 -16.53 -6.91
CA GLY A 79 6.34 -17.57 -7.88
C GLY A 79 7.55 -17.87 -8.75
N LYS A 80 8.10 -16.86 -9.41
CA LYS A 80 9.33 -16.99 -10.23
C LYS A 80 10.52 -17.55 -9.44
N MET A 81 10.61 -17.21 -8.15
CA MET A 81 11.69 -17.68 -7.27
C MET A 81 11.53 -19.17 -6.97
N ALA A 82 10.30 -19.65 -6.76
CA ALA A 82 10.01 -21.06 -6.53
C ALA A 82 10.31 -21.92 -7.77
N GLU A 83 10.09 -21.37 -8.96
CA GLU A 83 10.37 -22.04 -10.24
C GLU A 83 11.85 -21.92 -10.68
N GLN A 84 12.70 -21.26 -9.89
CA GLN A 84 14.11 -20.95 -10.22
C GLN A 84 14.27 -20.15 -11.54
N GLN A 85 13.22 -19.46 -11.96
CA GLN A 85 13.20 -18.68 -13.21
C GLN A 85 13.60 -17.23 -13.02
N LEU A 86 13.92 -16.82 -11.79
CA LEU A 86 14.26 -15.44 -11.47
C LEU A 86 15.71 -15.14 -11.86
N SER A 87 15.88 -14.44 -12.98
CA SER A 87 17.19 -13.94 -13.38
C SER A 87 17.58 -12.68 -12.58
N LYS A 88 18.89 -12.46 -12.39
CA LYS A 88 19.43 -11.21 -11.81
C LYS A 88 18.91 -9.98 -12.55
N GLN A 89 18.75 -10.09 -13.87
CA GLN A 89 18.29 -9.00 -14.72
C GLN A 89 16.82 -8.64 -14.45
N GLU A 90 15.93 -9.63 -14.34
CA GLU A 90 14.53 -9.37 -14.00
C GLU A 90 14.36 -8.76 -12.61
N LEU A 91 15.14 -9.23 -11.63
CA LEU A 91 15.14 -8.63 -10.29
C LEU A 91 15.56 -7.16 -10.36
N LEU A 92 16.61 -6.84 -11.11
CA LEU A 92 17.06 -5.46 -11.29
C LEU A 92 16.00 -4.60 -11.98
N MET A 93 15.32 -5.11 -13.02
CA MET A 93 14.23 -4.40 -13.69
C MET A 93 13.06 -4.12 -12.74
N LEU A 94 12.66 -5.09 -11.91
CA LEU A 94 11.58 -4.90 -10.93
C LEU A 94 11.93 -3.81 -9.92
N ILE A 95 13.16 -3.83 -9.40
CA ILE A 95 13.65 -2.81 -8.45
C ILE A 95 13.65 -1.43 -9.12
N GLN A 96 14.17 -1.32 -10.34
CA GLN A 96 14.24 -0.05 -11.08
C GLN A 96 12.84 0.50 -11.39
N ALA A 97 11.92 -0.35 -11.86
CA ALA A 97 10.53 0.06 -12.13
C ALA A 97 9.85 0.57 -10.85
N HIS A 98 10.10 -0.07 -9.71
CA HIS A 98 9.53 0.38 -8.44
C HIS A 98 10.17 1.68 -7.94
N GLN A 99 11.50 1.83 -8.06
CA GLN A 99 12.18 3.09 -7.76
C GLN A 99 11.67 4.25 -8.61
N ALA A 100 11.39 4.02 -9.90
CA ALA A 100 10.80 5.03 -10.77
C ALA A 100 9.42 5.47 -10.26
N LYS A 101 8.56 4.51 -9.91
CA LYS A 101 7.24 4.80 -9.33
C LYS A 101 7.32 5.60 -8.02
N ILE A 102 8.24 5.25 -7.13
CA ILE A 102 8.46 6.01 -5.88
C ILE A 102 8.87 7.45 -6.19
N LYS A 103 9.77 7.66 -7.16
CA LYS A 103 10.21 9.00 -7.57
C LYS A 103 9.05 9.83 -8.14
N GLU A 104 8.18 9.23 -8.95
CA GLU A 104 6.97 9.89 -9.45
C GLU A 104 6.03 10.31 -8.31
N GLN A 105 5.80 9.42 -7.34
CA GLN A 105 4.97 9.72 -6.17
C GLN A 105 5.57 10.84 -5.31
N LEU A 106 6.89 10.82 -5.09
CA LEU A 106 7.59 11.90 -4.38
C LEU A 106 7.46 13.23 -5.10
N ALA A 107 7.63 13.26 -6.43
CA ALA A 107 7.45 14.48 -7.21
C ALA A 107 6.03 15.03 -7.05
N SER A 108 5.01 14.18 -7.16
CA SER A 108 3.62 14.58 -6.95
C SER A 108 3.36 15.11 -5.53
N LEU A 109 3.89 14.45 -4.50
CA LEU A 109 3.74 14.91 -3.11
C LEU A 109 4.42 16.25 -2.86
N LEU A 110 5.61 16.48 -3.45
CA LEU A 110 6.30 17.76 -3.37
C LEU A 110 5.50 18.87 -4.07
N THR A 111 4.91 18.59 -5.24
CA THR A 111 4.01 19.54 -5.92
C THR A 111 2.80 19.88 -5.05
N ILE A 112 2.17 18.90 -4.41
CA ILE A 112 1.04 19.13 -3.51
C ILE A 112 1.49 19.97 -2.31
N GLN A 113 2.63 19.64 -1.70
CA GLN A 113 3.18 20.40 -0.58
C GLN A 113 3.42 21.87 -0.94
N GLU A 114 4.03 22.12 -2.10
CA GLU A 114 4.29 23.47 -2.58
C GLU A 114 2.99 24.26 -2.75
N ARG A 115 1.95 23.65 -3.34
CA ARG A 115 0.63 24.27 -3.47
C ARG A 115 0.00 24.59 -2.11
N LEU A 116 0.12 23.68 -1.14
CA LEU A 116 -0.38 23.91 0.21
C LEU A 116 0.37 25.05 0.91
N ASN A 117 1.68 25.18 0.71
CA ASN A 117 2.45 26.29 1.23
C ASN A 117 2.00 27.62 0.63
N GLN A 118 1.82 27.67 -0.69
CA GLN A 118 1.32 28.87 -1.40
C GLN A 118 -0.05 29.28 -0.87
N LEU A 119 -0.99 28.33 -0.72
CA LEU A 119 -2.30 28.61 -0.11
C LEU A 119 -2.19 29.13 1.32
N GLY A 120 -1.26 28.58 2.12
CA GLY A 120 -1.02 29.02 3.50
C GLY A 120 -0.43 30.43 3.61
N GLU A 121 0.29 30.90 2.59
CA GLU A 121 0.82 32.28 2.54
C GLU A 121 -0.27 33.33 2.23
N HIS A 122 -1.43 32.91 1.72
CA HIS A 122 -2.55 33.78 1.40
C HIS A 122 -3.58 33.86 2.54
N ASP A 123 -3.22 34.59 3.60
CA ASP A 123 -4.01 34.80 4.83
C ASP A 123 -5.49 35.19 4.57
N ARG A 124 -5.72 36.07 3.58
CA ARG A 124 -7.09 36.49 3.20
C ARG A 124 -7.97 35.36 2.68
N LEU A 125 -7.41 34.36 1.99
CA LEU A 125 -8.21 33.23 1.51
C LEU A 125 -8.63 32.31 2.63
N LEU A 126 -7.82 32.20 3.68
CA LEU A 126 -8.17 31.47 4.88
C LEU A 126 -9.28 32.20 5.64
N ASP A 127 -9.20 33.52 5.76
CA ASP A 127 -10.26 34.35 6.33
C ASP A 127 -11.58 34.22 5.54
N ASP A 128 -11.52 34.32 4.20
CA ASP A 128 -12.70 34.17 3.33
C ASP A 128 -13.28 32.75 3.38
N PHE A 129 -12.44 31.72 3.47
CA PHE A 129 -12.86 30.32 3.65
C PHE A 129 -13.58 30.09 4.99
N LEU A 130 -13.07 30.69 6.07
CA LEU A 130 -13.66 30.59 7.41
C LEU A 130 -14.92 31.43 7.57
N ALA A 131 -14.99 32.58 6.88
CA ALA A 131 -16.15 33.46 6.87
C ALA A 131 -17.28 32.94 5.97
N PHE A 132 -17.00 31.97 5.09
CA PHE A 132 -17.98 31.42 4.18
C PHE A 132 -19.02 30.56 4.91
N ASP A 133 -20.31 30.85 4.68
CA ASP A 133 -21.41 30.14 5.32
C ASP A 133 -21.68 28.79 4.66
N TRP A 134 -20.89 27.79 5.07
CA TRP A 134 -21.04 26.40 4.64
C TRP A 134 -22.43 25.80 4.95
N ALA A 135 -23.17 26.34 5.93
CA ALA A 135 -24.49 25.86 6.30
C ALA A 135 -25.60 26.37 5.35
N SER A 136 -25.34 27.47 4.63
CA SER A 136 -26.25 28.03 3.63
C SER A 136 -26.22 27.31 2.28
N LEU A 137 -25.20 26.48 2.02
CA LEU A 137 -25.09 25.71 0.79
C LEU A 137 -26.09 24.54 0.79
N SER A 138 -27.25 24.77 0.18
CA SER A 138 -28.23 23.71 -0.09
C SER A 138 -27.61 22.65 -1.00
N GLN A 139 -27.81 21.36 -0.65
CA GLN A 139 -27.53 20.25 -1.57
C GLN A 139 -28.55 20.26 -2.72
N GLU A 140 -28.36 21.13 -3.70
CA GLU A 140 -28.98 20.93 -5.00
C GLU A 140 -28.20 19.84 -5.76
N GLN A 141 -28.93 18.77 -6.06
CA GLN A 141 -28.57 17.56 -6.79
C GLN A 141 -27.21 17.59 -7.51
N GLY A 142 -26.18 17.05 -6.85
CA GLY A 142 -24.93 16.60 -7.47
C GLY A 142 -23.76 17.59 -7.49
N GLN A 143 -23.96 18.85 -7.11
CA GLN A 143 -22.88 19.83 -7.03
C GLN A 143 -22.17 19.74 -5.68
N ARG A 144 -20.83 19.68 -5.64
CA ARG A 144 -20.11 19.69 -4.36
C ARG A 144 -20.10 21.13 -3.83
N PRO A 145 -20.46 21.35 -2.56
CA PRO A 145 -20.43 22.67 -1.92
C PRO A 145 -19.11 23.44 -2.11
N VAL A 146 -17.98 22.71 -2.19
CA VAL A 146 -16.67 23.30 -2.43
C VAL A 146 -16.51 23.92 -3.82
N ASP A 147 -17.21 23.40 -4.83
CA ASP A 147 -17.15 23.90 -6.21
C ASP A 147 -17.79 25.29 -6.32
N ASP A 148 -18.84 25.54 -5.54
CA ASP A 148 -19.51 26.84 -5.47
C ASP A 148 -18.70 27.86 -4.67
N TRP A 149 -18.02 27.43 -3.60
CA TRP A 149 -17.06 28.27 -2.88
C TRP A 149 -15.88 28.69 -3.76
N ILE A 150 -15.26 27.72 -4.47
CA ILE A 150 -14.19 27.96 -5.45
C ILE A 150 -14.66 28.99 -6.49
N ARG A 151 -15.84 28.82 -7.09
CA ARG A 151 -16.38 29.77 -8.07
C ARG A 151 -16.67 31.15 -7.49
N THR A 152 -17.21 31.24 -6.28
CA THR A 152 -17.67 32.52 -5.70
C THR A 152 -16.53 33.34 -5.14
N VAL A 153 -15.62 32.70 -4.40
CA VAL A 153 -14.51 33.36 -3.70
C VAL A 153 -13.32 33.57 -4.63
N LEU A 154 -12.97 32.59 -5.48
CA LEU A 154 -11.84 32.75 -6.39
C LEU A 154 -12.18 33.60 -7.63
N ALA A 155 -13.45 33.67 -8.07
CA ALA A 155 -13.81 34.60 -9.15
C ALA A 155 -13.99 36.06 -8.67
N GLY A 156 -14.28 36.27 -7.38
CA GLY A 156 -14.45 37.60 -6.78
C GLY A 156 -13.15 38.22 -6.24
N SER A 157 -12.17 37.39 -5.85
CA SER A 157 -10.86 37.84 -5.44
C SER A 157 -9.94 37.96 -6.67
N LEU A 158 -9.37 39.15 -6.87
CA LEU A 158 -8.50 39.54 -8.00
C LEU A 158 -7.15 38.77 -8.09
N HIS A 159 -7.05 37.55 -7.56
CA HIS A 159 -5.86 36.70 -7.66
C HIS A 159 -6.05 35.60 -8.70
N GLN A 160 -5.89 36.00 -9.96
CA GLN A 160 -5.91 35.12 -11.13
C GLN A 160 -4.93 33.94 -11.00
N ASP A 161 -3.80 34.16 -10.29
CA ASP A 161 -2.76 33.17 -10.02
C ASP A 161 -3.26 31.98 -9.15
N ILE A 162 -4.27 32.20 -8.29
CA ILE A 162 -4.80 31.18 -7.36
C ILE A 162 -5.95 30.41 -8.00
N VAL A 163 -6.75 31.09 -8.84
CA VAL A 163 -7.76 30.44 -9.69
C VAL A 163 -7.10 29.39 -10.59
N GLU A 164 -5.97 29.71 -11.22
CA GLU A 164 -5.21 28.74 -12.02
C GLU A 164 -4.69 27.57 -11.15
N LEU A 165 -4.21 27.85 -9.93
CA LEU A 165 -3.69 26.83 -9.01
C LEU A 165 -4.76 25.83 -8.53
N VAL A 166 -5.99 26.29 -8.31
CA VAL A 166 -7.11 25.47 -7.78
C VAL A 166 -7.92 24.81 -8.92
N CYS A 167 -8.14 25.49 -10.04
CA CYS A 167 -8.95 24.98 -11.15
C CYS A 167 -8.23 23.93 -12.02
N GLU A 168 -6.90 23.88 -12.05
CA GLU A 168 -6.15 22.81 -12.76
C GLU A 168 -6.36 21.39 -12.19
N GLN A 169 -7.14 21.24 -11.11
CA GLN A 169 -7.35 19.96 -10.41
C GLN A 169 -8.80 19.46 -10.33
N VAL A 170 -9.77 20.13 -10.97
CA VAL A 170 -11.19 19.69 -11.04
C VAL A 170 -11.53 19.23 -12.45
#